data_AF-A0A085G5K7-F1
#
_entry.id   AF-A0A085G5K7-F1
#
_cell.length_a   1.000
_cell.length_b   1.000
_cell.length_c   1.000
_cell.angle_alpha   90.00
_cell.angle_beta   90.00
_cell.angle_gamma   90.00
#
_symmetry.space_group_name_H-M   'P 1'
#
loop_
_entity.id
_entity.type
_entity.pdbx_description
1 polymer ?
#
loop_
_entity_poly.entity_id
_entity_poly.type
_entity_poly.pdbx_seq_one_letter_code
_entity_poly.pdbx_strand_id
1 'polypeptide(L)'
;MIKYGVSQAALMAQRSGKVRVFKRFETLAAYLKEFGINRFEVDITDFDPANGGGVTRPDRSEALKRAHEAAALDAWLREQVQESLDDPRPTVAHEDVKAYFAARKAVLNKKESE
;
A
#
# COMPACT_ATOMS: atom_id res chain seq x y z
N MET A 1 21.02 -8.41 27.13
CA MET A 1 21.13 -8.20 28.58
C MET A 1 22.43 -7.46 28.84
N ILE A 2 22.43 -6.31 29.50
CA ILE A 2 23.66 -5.52 29.71
C ILE A 2 24.31 -5.94 31.03
N LYS A 3 25.58 -6.31 30.97
CA LYS A 3 26.44 -6.46 32.16
C LYS A 3 27.11 -5.12 32.45
N TYR A 4 26.86 -4.56 33.62
CA TYR A 4 27.60 -3.42 34.17
C TYR A 4 28.17 -3.84 35.52
N GLY A 5 29.46 -4.20 35.53
CA GLY A 5 30.10 -4.78 36.72
C GLY A 5 29.49 -6.14 37.10
N VAL A 6 28.92 -6.23 38.31
CA VAL A 6 28.34 -7.46 38.90
C VAL A 6 26.84 -7.64 38.57
N SER A 7 26.23 -6.65 37.91
CA SER A 7 24.79 -6.60 37.71
C SER A 7 24.41 -6.75 36.24
N GLN A 8 23.34 -7.50 36.00
CA GLN A 8 22.70 -7.63 34.70
C GLN A 8 21.39 -6.84 34.72
N ALA A 9 21.21 -5.90 33.78
CA ALA A 9 19.91 -5.27 33.55
C ALA A 9 19.50 -5.38 32.08
N ALA A 10 18.20 -5.52 31.86
CA ALA A 10 17.61 -5.34 30.54
C ALA A 10 17.42 -3.83 30.27
N LEU A 11 17.97 -3.32 29.18
CA LEU A 11 17.62 -1.97 28.71
C LEU A 11 16.16 -1.97 28.27
N MET A 12 15.28 -1.46 29.12
CA MET A 12 13.91 -1.13 28.76
C MET A 12 13.91 0.23 28.08
N ALA A 13 13.71 0.23 26.75
CA ALA A 13 13.80 1.44 25.93
C ALA A 13 12.46 1.89 25.33
N GLN A 14 11.37 1.18 25.62
CA GLN A 14 10.00 1.62 25.31
C GLN A 14 9.34 2.16 26.59
N ARG A 15 8.63 3.31 26.51
CA ARG A 15 7.82 3.86 27.63
C ARG A 15 6.86 2.85 28.27
N SER A 16 6.55 1.76 27.56
CA SER A 16 5.69 0.66 28.01
C SER A 16 6.42 -0.46 28.77
N GLY A 17 7.69 -0.29 29.16
CA GLY A 17 8.47 -1.32 29.85
C GLY A 17 8.88 -2.52 29.00
N LYS A 18 8.71 -2.44 27.67
CA LYS A 18 9.12 -3.52 26.73
C LYS A 18 10.58 -3.37 26.32
N VAL A 19 11.27 -4.50 26.15
CA VAL A 19 12.61 -4.57 25.57
C VAL A 19 12.52 -4.12 24.10
N ARG A 20 13.36 -3.14 23.71
CA ARG A 20 13.34 -2.60 22.36
C ARG A 20 14.10 -3.52 21.41
N VAL A 21 13.44 -3.92 20.33
CA VAL A 21 14.05 -4.71 19.24
C VAL A 21 14.47 -3.75 18.12
N PHE A 22 15.71 -3.91 17.64
CA PHE A 22 16.25 -3.10 16.56
C PHE A 22 16.34 -3.94 15.29
N LYS A 23 15.86 -3.40 14.16
CA LYS A 23 15.94 -4.07 12.86
C LYS A 23 17.35 -4.09 12.28
N ARG A 24 18.18 -3.10 12.64
CA ARG A 24 19.52 -2.89 12.11
C ARG A 24 20.50 -2.69 13.26
N PHE A 25 21.70 -3.25 13.12
CA PHE A 25 22.75 -3.16 14.12
C PHE A 25 23.27 -1.72 14.26
N GLU A 26 23.39 -0.97 13.17
CA GLU A 26 23.88 0.42 13.19
C GLU A 26 22.95 1.32 14.00
N THR A 27 21.64 1.09 13.92
CA THR A 27 20.65 1.82 14.71
C THR A 27 20.77 1.51 16.20
N LEU A 28 21.06 0.24 16.55
CA LEU A 28 21.36 -0.15 17.93
C LEU A 28 22.64 0.55 18.42
N ALA A 29 23.72 0.50 17.64
CA ALA A 29 25.01 1.09 18.02
C ALA A 29 24.93 2.61 18.19
N ALA A 30 24.27 3.32 17.28
CA ALA A 30 24.04 4.75 17.38
C ALA A 30 23.21 5.10 18.62
N TYR A 31 22.13 4.35 18.87
CA TYR A 31 21.31 4.51 20.06
C TYR A 31 22.13 4.30 21.34
N LEU A 32 22.87 3.20 21.45
CA LEU A 32 23.69 2.92 22.64
C LEU A 32 24.74 4.01 22.88
N LYS A 33 25.32 4.57 21.81
CA LYS A 33 26.25 5.69 21.89
C LYS A 33 25.60 6.97 22.45
N GLU A 34 24.36 7.27 22.07
CA GLU A 34 23.60 8.39 22.66
C GLU A 34 23.39 8.24 24.16
N PHE A 35 23.28 7.00 24.65
CA PHE A 35 23.20 6.67 26.07
C PHE A 35 24.57 6.55 26.77
N GLY A 36 25.67 6.83 26.07
CA GLY A 36 27.03 6.75 26.60
C GLY A 36 27.58 5.33 26.74
N ILE A 37 26.91 4.33 26.16
CA ILE A 37 27.37 2.93 26.17
C ILE A 37 28.34 2.74 24.99
N ASN A 38 29.63 2.82 25.30
CA ASN A 38 30.70 2.78 24.29
C ASN A 38 31.18 1.36 23.95
N ARG A 39 30.89 0.37 24.79
CA ARG A 39 31.27 -1.03 24.57
C ARG A 39 30.11 -1.94 24.96
N PHE A 40 29.74 -2.84 24.07
CA PHE A 40 28.69 -3.83 24.27
C PHE A 40 29.07 -5.13 23.56
N GLU A 41 28.54 -6.24 24.05
CA GLU A 41 28.72 -7.59 23.49
C GLU A 41 27.36 -8.07 22.96
N VAL A 42 27.36 -8.70 21.79
CA VAL A 42 26.15 -9.23 21.15
C VAL A 42 26.30 -10.73 21.04
N ASP A 43 25.32 -11.44 21.61
CA ASP A 43 25.15 -12.87 21.45
C ASP A 43 24.40 -13.15 20.14
N ILE A 44 24.96 -14.02 19.31
CA ILE A 44 24.47 -14.36 17.96
C ILE A 44 24.18 -15.87 17.90
N THR A 45 24.29 -16.63 19.00
CA THR A 45 24.18 -18.09 18.99
C THR A 45 22.86 -18.60 18.41
N ASP A 46 21.74 -17.91 18.68
CA ASP A 46 20.41 -18.24 18.15
C ASP A 46 19.96 -17.34 16.98
N PHE A 47 20.87 -16.55 16.40
CA PHE A 47 20.51 -15.62 15.33
C PHE A 47 20.39 -16.32 13.98
N ASP A 48 19.18 -16.30 13.42
CA ASP A 48 18.91 -16.76 12.06
C ASP A 48 18.67 -15.56 11.10
N PRO A 49 19.56 -15.33 10.11
CA PRO A 49 19.40 -14.25 9.14
C PRO A 49 18.16 -14.41 8.24
N ALA A 50 17.61 -15.62 8.08
CA ALA A 50 16.43 -15.87 7.27
C ALA A 50 15.12 -15.48 7.98
N ASN A 51 15.09 -15.54 9.31
CA ASN A 51 13.91 -15.23 10.13
C ASN A 51 13.79 -13.75 10.52
N GLY A 52 14.81 -12.92 10.22
CA GLY A 52 14.82 -11.48 10.51
C GLY A 52 13.95 -10.60 9.60
N GLY A 53 13.23 -11.21 8.64
CA GLY A 53 12.37 -10.53 7.67
C GLY A 53 11.10 -9.97 8.29
N GLY A 54 11.19 -8.85 9.01
CA GLY A 54 10.01 -8.13 9.49
C GLY A 54 9.05 -7.82 8.35
N VAL A 55 7.75 -8.04 8.56
CA VAL A 55 6.64 -7.83 7.60
C VAL A 55 6.93 -6.65 6.68
N THR A 56 7.31 -6.96 5.44
CA THR A 56 7.47 -5.97 4.37
C THR A 56 6.13 -5.29 4.21
N ARG A 57 6.05 -4.00 4.59
CA ARG A 57 4.86 -3.20 4.29
C ARG A 57 4.62 -3.33 2.78
N PRO A 58 3.42 -3.74 2.34
CA PRO A 58 3.05 -3.66 0.93
C PRO A 58 3.42 -2.28 0.42
N ASP A 59 4.08 -2.24 -0.74
CA ASP A 59 4.73 -1.05 -1.24
C ASP A 59 3.74 0.12 -1.27
N ARG A 60 4.04 1.18 -0.50
CA ARG A 60 3.22 2.39 -0.46
C ARG A 60 3.05 3.00 -1.85
N SER A 61 3.99 2.74 -2.76
CA SER A 61 3.92 3.22 -4.14
C SER A 61 2.71 2.65 -4.88
N GLU A 62 2.41 1.35 -4.71
CA GLU A 62 1.25 0.72 -5.35
C GLU A 62 -0.07 1.20 -4.73
N ALA A 63 -0.11 1.35 -3.40
CA ALA A 63 -1.29 1.86 -2.71
C ALA A 63 -1.62 3.29 -3.16
N LEU A 64 -0.60 4.14 -3.35
CA LEU A 64 -0.78 5.50 -3.84
C LEU A 64 -1.20 5.51 -5.32
N LYS A 65 -0.62 4.67 -6.18
CA LYS A 65 -1.04 4.54 -7.59
C LYS A 65 -2.51 4.15 -7.71
N ARG A 66 -2.95 3.12 -6.99
CA ARG A 66 -4.35 2.68 -6.97
C ARG A 66 -5.30 3.79 -6.50
N ALA A 67 -4.91 4.57 -5.49
CA ALA A 67 -5.71 5.69 -5.01
C ALA A 67 -5.83 6.83 -6.04
N HIS A 68 -4.75 7.13 -6.78
CA HIS A 68 -4.77 8.14 -7.83
C HIS A 68 -5.56 7.72 -9.06
N GLU A 69 -5.43 6.45 -9.48
CA GLU A 69 -6.20 5.89 -10.60
C GLU A 69 -7.71 5.94 -10.33
N ALA A 70 -8.14 5.57 -9.11
CA ALA A 70 -9.54 5.66 -8.70
C ALA A 70 -10.07 7.10 -8.75
N ALA A 71 -9.28 8.08 -8.25
CA ALA A 71 -9.70 9.48 -8.25
C ALA A 71 -9.84 10.07 -9.67
N ALA A 72 -8.98 9.65 -10.60
CA ALA A 72 -9.06 10.10 -11.99
C ALA A 72 -10.30 9.54 -12.71
N LEU A 73 -10.63 8.26 -12.48
CA LEU A 73 -11.83 7.63 -13.03
C LEU A 73 -13.11 8.27 -12.47
N ASP A 74 -13.14 8.54 -11.17
CA ASP A 74 -14.29 9.18 -10.53
C ASP A 74 -14.53 10.60 -11.04
N ALA A 75 -13.47 11.39 -11.25
CA ALA A 75 -13.58 12.74 -11.80
C ALA A 75 -14.13 12.72 -13.23
N TRP A 76 -13.55 11.86 -14.08
CA TRP A 76 -14.02 11.68 -15.46
C TRP A 76 -15.47 11.19 -15.52
N LEU A 77 -15.85 10.23 -14.67
CA LEU A 77 -17.22 9.71 -14.62
C LEU A 77 -18.22 10.79 -14.23
N ARG A 78 -17.89 11.62 -13.24
CA ARG A 78 -18.77 12.73 -12.82
C ARG A 78 -18.96 13.76 -13.94
N GLU A 79 -17.88 14.09 -14.66
CA GLU A 79 -17.96 14.99 -15.80
C GLU A 79 -18.87 14.44 -16.90
N GLN A 80 -18.70 13.16 -17.26
CA GLN A 80 -19.55 12.50 -18.26
C GLN A 80 -21.01 12.36 -17.84
N VAL A 81 -21.26 12.10 -16.55
CA VAL A 81 -22.64 12.07 -16.02
C VAL A 81 -23.26 13.46 -16.07
N GLN A 82 -22.50 14.51 -15.73
CA GLN A 82 -23.00 15.88 -15.78
C GLN A 82 -23.32 16.31 -17.22
N GLU A 83 -22.43 16.02 -18.17
CA GLU A 83 -22.65 16.25 -19.61
C GLU A 83 -23.91 15.53 -20.12
N SER A 84 -24.17 14.31 -19.63
CA SER A 84 -25.37 13.55 -19.98
C SER A 84 -26.66 14.11 -19.34
N LEU A 85 -26.57 14.70 -18.15
CA LEU A 85 -27.71 15.36 -17.48
C LEU A 85 -28.04 16.72 -18.11
N ASP A 86 -27.02 17.40 -18.64
CA ASP A 86 -27.16 18.70 -19.30
C ASP A 86 -27.62 18.58 -20.76
N ASP A 87 -27.69 17.36 -21.34
CA ASP A 87 -28.19 17.14 -22.70
C ASP A 87 -29.71 17.46 -22.77
N PRO A 88 -30.15 18.45 -23.58
CA PRO A 88 -31.55 18.83 -23.70
C PRO A 88 -32.41 17.81 -24.48
N ARG A 89 -31.82 16.73 -25.01
CA ARG A 89 -32.55 15.72 -25.77
C ARG A 89 -33.53 14.94 -24.88
N PRO A 90 -34.71 14.59 -25.41
CA PRO A 90 -35.67 13.78 -24.66
C PRO A 90 -35.12 12.36 -24.45
N THR A 91 -35.51 11.75 -23.35
CA THR A 91 -35.22 10.35 -23.07
C THR A 91 -35.84 9.45 -24.15
N VAL A 92 -35.04 8.55 -24.72
CA VAL A 92 -35.48 7.59 -25.74
C VAL A 92 -36.05 6.34 -25.07
N ALA A 93 -37.12 5.77 -25.63
CA ALA A 93 -37.70 4.54 -25.11
C ALA A 93 -36.74 3.34 -25.28
N HIS A 94 -36.76 2.43 -24.31
CA HIS A 94 -35.87 1.26 -24.28
C HIS A 94 -35.96 0.37 -25.53
N GLU A 95 -37.17 0.19 -26.07
CA GLU A 95 -37.40 -0.65 -27.25
C GLU A 95 -36.80 -0.03 -28.53
N ASP A 96 -36.84 1.30 -28.66
CA ASP A 96 -36.22 2.01 -29.79
C ASP A 96 -34.69 1.91 -29.73
N VAL A 97 -34.12 2.03 -28.52
CA VAL A 97 -32.68 1.84 -28.30
C VAL A 97 -32.25 0.42 -28.66
N LYS A 98 -33.01 -0.60 -28.23
CA LYS A 98 -32.74 -2.01 -28.60
C LYS A 98 -32.77 -2.22 -30.12
N ALA A 99 -33.81 -1.71 -30.78
CA ALA A 99 -33.96 -1.86 -32.23
C ALA A 99 -32.78 -1.20 -32.97
N TYR A 100 -32.39 0.01 -32.55
CA TYR A 100 -31.24 0.73 -33.09
C TYR A 100 -29.93 -0.05 -32.94
N PHE A 101 -29.63 -0.57 -31.74
CA PHE A 101 -28.42 -1.37 -31.51
C PHE A 101 -28.46 -2.73 -32.22
N ALA A 102 -29.62 -3.38 -32.34
CA ALA A 102 -29.77 -4.62 -33.09
C ALA A 102 -29.45 -4.42 -34.57
N ALA A 103 -29.98 -3.36 -35.18
CA ALA A 103 -29.66 -2.98 -36.56
C ALA A 103 -28.17 -2.67 -36.74
N ARG A 104 -27.56 -1.92 -35.81
CA ARG A 104 -26.14 -1.59 -35.84
C ARG A 104 -25.24 -2.82 -35.74
N LYS A 105 -25.58 -3.78 -34.87
CA LYS A 105 -24.88 -5.06 -34.74
C LYS A 105 -25.00 -5.91 -36.01
N ALA A 106 -26.18 -5.99 -36.62
CA ALA A 106 -26.38 -6.74 -37.86
C ALA A 106 -25.53 -6.19 -39.01
N VAL A 107 -25.39 -4.86 -39.11
CA VAL A 107 -24.52 -4.21 -40.10
C VAL A 107 -23.04 -4.53 -39.86
N LEU A 108 -22.60 -4.51 -38.60
CA LEU A 108 -21.22 -4.85 -38.25
C LEU A 108 -20.91 -6.32 -38.57
N ASN A 109 -21.79 -7.23 -38.19
CA ASN A 109 -21.61 -8.66 -38.47
C ASN A 109 -21.58 -8.95 -39.97
N LYS A 110 -22.38 -8.24 -40.78
CA LYS A 110 -22.36 -8.38 -42.23
C LYS A 110 -21.02 -7.92 -42.84
N LYS A 111 -20.42 -6.86 -42.30
CA LYS A 111 -19.09 -6.36 -42.71
C LYS A 111 -17.95 -7.27 -42.28
N GLU A 112 -18.10 -8.01 -41.18
CA GLU A 112 -17.10 -9.00 -40.77
C GLU A 112 -17.17 -10.30 -41.58
N SER A 113 -18.32 -10.59 -42.20
CA SER A 113 -18.54 -11.80 -43.00
C SER A 113 -18.25 -11.64 -44.50
N GLU A 114 -17.83 -10.45 -44.94
CA GLU A 114 -17.49 -10.10 -46.33
C GLU A 114 -15.99 -9.86 -46.46
#